data_AF-A0A067TC39-F1
#
_entry.id   AF-A0A067TC39-F1
#
_cell.length_a   1.000
_cell.length_b   1.000
_cell.length_c   1.000
_cell.angle_alpha   90.00
_cell.angle_beta   90.00
_cell.angle_gamma   90.00
#
_symmetry.space_group_name_H-M   'P 1'
#
loop_
_entity.id
_entity.type
_entity.pdbx_description
1 polymer ?
#
loop_
_entity_poly.entity_id
_entity_poly.type
_entity_poly.pdbx_seq_one_letter_code
_entity_poly.pdbx_strand_id
1 'polypeptide(L)'
;MPPPTLPFELHALILRFYRPLHFLKWIEGDLRSPTLSPYNAAFVCKLWRDILSEFPECWTRVVFDVAKDPTPFIDVFLWSNARTGIEVLVFNSSEILDIAQESHRSLEYDRVSRVVQALAPHIHRCKSVTIDITYSSCLPSPIIFFRQDLPNIEKLYLTSRADDIAAGNHPWTVIENTDPPLAKSFPKLKTLSLTGFWFMHLVLSAQSPDWFSHSVAQLRSLHVSQFAFLETGHYTIENFVLYLSKFTWRTSTSYHLRDLSLSYAFNNTSVDYREEAPEIENSIHFQSVSPGFISHFYAASSLPELEESTISFTTCQIPRIPRFLAHLTLVLTNIDGRSLRNVLKAWDGLELRICSCPSFKDTFITWLGAEIDHKVEWSELPIKVLRLVRLMSVSVDDCSNFTPSVLCAFVEARNNGAVSSRLCDQPLTMLEVMGRVPALPDQSKAWFLRNAETTTVRWQMVDENGKREIFTYPTYE
;
A
#
# COMPACT_ATOMS: atom_id res chain seq x y z
N MET A 1 17.48 -47.28 22.99
CA MET A 1 17.18 -46.90 24.39
C MET A 1 16.25 -45.70 24.35
N PRO A 2 15.08 -45.71 25.01
CA PRO A 2 14.35 -44.47 25.24
C PRO A 2 15.29 -43.51 26.00
N PRO A 3 15.36 -42.22 25.62
CA PRO A 3 16.14 -41.26 26.37
C PRO A 3 15.69 -41.29 27.84
N PRO A 4 16.61 -41.13 28.81
CA PRO A 4 16.23 -41.03 30.22
C PRO A 4 15.17 -39.95 30.38
N THR A 5 14.03 -40.32 30.96
CA THR A 5 12.91 -39.41 31.22
C THR A 5 13.38 -38.34 32.19
N LEU A 6 13.75 -37.17 31.68
CA LEU A 6 14.04 -36.00 32.51
C LEU A 6 12.76 -35.64 33.29
N PRO A 7 12.88 -35.26 34.58
CA PRO A 7 11.75 -34.73 35.34
C PRO A 7 11.11 -33.51 34.67
N PHE A 8 9.81 -33.31 34.91
CA PHE A 8 9.02 -32.19 34.38
C PHE A 8 9.69 -30.84 34.66
N GLU A 9 10.26 -30.69 35.85
CA GLU A 9 10.92 -29.48 36.33
C GLU A 9 12.15 -29.13 35.48
N LEU A 10 12.89 -30.13 35.02
CA LEU A 10 14.04 -29.92 34.14
C LEU A 10 13.60 -29.49 32.74
N HIS A 11 12.52 -30.07 32.20
CA HIS A 11 11.95 -29.61 30.94
C HIS A 11 11.45 -28.16 31.03
N ALA A 12 10.73 -27.81 32.10
CA ALA A 12 10.28 -26.45 32.37
C ALA A 12 11.44 -25.46 32.51
N LEU A 13 12.53 -25.88 33.16
CA LEU A 13 13.74 -25.08 33.30
C LEU A 13 14.41 -24.83 31.94
N ILE A 14 14.59 -25.88 31.12
CA ILE A 14 15.13 -25.77 29.76
C ILE A 14 14.31 -24.79 28.91
N LEU A 15 12.99 -24.92 28.93
CA LEU A 15 12.09 -24.06 28.16
C LEU A 15 12.08 -22.61 28.67
N ARG A 16 12.27 -22.39 29.97
CA ARG A 16 12.49 -21.04 30.53
C ARG A 16 13.81 -20.42 30.07
N PHE A 17 14.88 -21.21 29.95
CA PHE A 17 16.16 -20.73 29.40
C PHE A 17 16.11 -20.48 27.89
N TYR A 18 15.22 -21.18 27.17
CA TYR A 18 15.00 -20.99 25.74
C TYR A 18 14.21 -19.71 25.41
N ARG A 19 13.79 -18.94 26.42
CA ARG A 19 13.10 -17.67 26.20
C ARG A 19 13.98 -16.74 25.36
N PRO A 20 13.44 -16.12 24.30
CA PRO A 20 14.09 -14.99 23.66
C PRO A 20 14.36 -13.97 24.76
N LEU A 21 15.63 -13.74 25.11
CA LEU A 21 16.00 -12.68 26.02
C LEU A 21 15.36 -11.41 25.47
N HIS A 22 14.57 -10.70 26.30
CA HIS A 22 13.81 -9.50 25.91
C HIS A 22 14.66 -8.41 25.20
N PHE A 23 15.99 -8.52 25.26
CA PHE A 23 16.96 -7.65 24.60
C PHE A 23 17.27 -8.00 23.14
N LEU A 24 17.00 -9.22 22.70
CA LEU A 24 17.10 -9.57 21.28
C LEU A 24 15.82 -9.11 20.61
N LYS A 25 15.83 -7.86 20.11
CA LYS A 25 14.93 -7.45 19.02
C LYS A 25 14.92 -8.63 18.04
N TRP A 26 13.74 -9.22 17.85
CA TRP A 26 13.56 -10.30 16.88
C TRP A 26 14.24 -9.85 15.60
N ILE A 27 15.34 -10.54 15.21
CA ILE A 27 15.91 -10.37 13.89
C ILE A 27 14.73 -10.66 12.97
N GLU A 28 14.34 -9.68 12.15
CA GLU A 28 13.16 -9.68 11.26
C GLU A 28 13.27 -10.81 10.21
N GLY A 29 13.29 -12.05 10.67
CA GLY A 29 13.08 -13.23 9.86
C GLY A 29 11.61 -13.36 9.50
N ASP A 30 11.34 -14.21 8.52
CA ASP A 30 9.99 -14.51 8.06
C ASP A 30 9.06 -14.83 9.24
N LEU A 31 8.09 -13.95 9.50
CA LEU A 31 7.09 -14.09 10.57
C LEU A 31 6.23 -15.34 10.39
N ARG A 32 6.21 -15.92 9.18
CA ARG A 32 5.50 -17.15 8.85
C ARG A 32 6.29 -18.40 9.22
N SER A 33 7.55 -18.28 9.67
CA SER A 33 8.34 -19.47 9.97
C SER A 33 7.80 -20.20 11.22
N PRO A 34 7.46 -21.50 11.11
CA PRO A 34 7.05 -22.31 12.26
C PRO A 34 8.21 -22.60 13.21
N THR A 35 9.45 -22.23 12.85
CA THR A 35 10.64 -22.38 13.70
C THR A 35 10.75 -21.29 14.77
N LEU A 36 9.83 -20.33 14.80
CA LEU A 36 9.82 -19.28 15.80
C LEU A 36 9.46 -19.85 17.18
N SER A 37 10.16 -19.37 18.22
CA SER A 37 9.75 -19.64 19.60
C SER A 37 8.38 -19.01 19.87
N PRO A 38 7.47 -19.69 20.60
CA PRO A 38 7.64 -20.97 21.29
C PRO A 38 7.23 -22.20 20.47
N TYR A 39 6.81 -22.02 19.22
CA TYR A 39 6.25 -23.08 18.39
C TYR A 39 7.25 -24.20 18.11
N ASN A 40 8.51 -23.87 17.83
CA ASN A 40 9.56 -24.87 17.60
C ASN A 40 9.67 -25.90 18.74
N ALA A 41 9.48 -25.47 19.99
CA ALA A 41 9.47 -26.33 21.16
C ALA A 41 8.10 -27.01 21.37
N ALA A 42 7.01 -26.28 21.18
CA ALA A 42 5.66 -26.82 21.36
C ALA A 42 5.28 -27.89 20.32
N PHE A 43 5.90 -27.87 19.14
CA PHE A 43 5.72 -28.89 18.10
C PHE A 43 6.51 -30.18 18.37
N VAL A 44 7.46 -30.21 19.32
CA VAL A 44 8.28 -31.40 19.60
C VAL A 44 7.43 -32.54 20.16
N CYS A 45 6.68 -32.27 21.23
CA CYS A 45 5.81 -33.26 21.86
C CYS A 45 4.74 -32.59 22.74
N LYS A 46 3.69 -33.36 23.09
CA LYS A 46 2.60 -32.88 23.96
C LYS A 46 3.11 -32.36 25.31
N LEU A 47 4.06 -33.04 25.95
CA LEU A 47 4.62 -32.61 27.24
C LEU A 47 5.22 -31.20 27.18
N TRP A 48 6.00 -30.87 26.15
CA TRP A 48 6.61 -29.55 26.01
C TRP A 48 5.56 -28.46 25.76
N ARG A 49 4.52 -28.79 24.99
CA ARG A 49 3.38 -27.89 24.77
C ARG A 49 2.63 -27.61 26.07
N ASP A 50 2.32 -28.66 26.84
CA ASP A 50 1.62 -28.54 28.13
C ASP A 50 2.48 -27.78 29.16
N ILE A 51 3.80 -27.88 29.10
CA ILE A 51 4.70 -27.03 29.91
C ILE A 51 4.65 -25.57 29.44
N LEU A 52 4.65 -25.33 28.13
CA LEU A 52 4.62 -23.98 27.57
C LEU A 52 3.27 -23.29 27.79
N SER A 53 2.15 -24.01 27.91
CA SER A 53 0.86 -23.41 28.25
C SER A 53 0.83 -22.77 29.62
N GLU A 54 1.71 -23.20 30.53
CA GLU A 54 1.88 -22.61 31.87
C GLU A 54 2.78 -21.35 31.86
N PHE A 55 3.31 -20.95 30.71
CA PHE A 55 4.16 -19.76 30.55
C PHE A 55 3.53 -18.72 29.61
N PRO A 56 2.63 -17.86 30.12
CA PRO A 56 1.98 -16.80 29.34
C PRO A 56 2.96 -15.87 28.62
N GLU A 57 4.17 -15.71 29.16
CA GLU A 57 5.20 -14.83 28.59
C GLU A 57 5.74 -15.32 27.26
N CYS A 58 5.61 -16.62 26.98
CA CYS A 58 6.02 -17.21 25.72
C CYS A 58 5.03 -16.90 24.57
N TRP A 59 3.81 -16.48 24.90
CA TRP A 59 2.69 -16.35 23.95
C TRP A 59 2.34 -14.89 23.63
N THR A 60 3.37 -14.05 23.43
CA THR A 60 3.17 -12.67 22.96
C THR A 60 2.86 -12.60 21.46
N ARG A 61 3.17 -13.67 20.72
CA ARG A 61 2.87 -13.83 19.30
C ARG A 61 2.23 -15.19 19.07
N VAL A 62 1.12 -15.20 18.36
CA VAL A 62 0.34 -16.38 18.04
C VAL A 62 0.28 -16.52 16.52
N VAL A 63 0.77 -17.65 16.01
CA VAL A 63 0.88 -17.94 14.58
C VAL A 63 0.10 -19.21 14.25
N PHE A 64 -0.78 -19.12 13.27
CA PHE A 64 -1.52 -20.24 12.71
C PHE A 64 -1.24 -20.37 11.22
N ASP A 65 -0.71 -21.51 10.81
CA ASP A 65 -0.66 -21.94 9.42
C ASP A 65 -1.88 -22.82 9.14
N VAL A 66 -2.88 -22.29 8.45
CA VAL A 66 -4.15 -23.01 8.16
C VAL A 66 -3.99 -24.07 7.07
N ALA A 67 -2.81 -24.22 6.48
CA ALA A 67 -2.46 -25.44 5.73
C ALA A 67 -2.43 -26.67 6.66
N LYS A 68 -2.23 -26.46 7.97
CA LYS A 68 -2.21 -27.48 9.02
C LYS A 68 -3.45 -27.36 9.92
N ASP A 69 -3.74 -28.42 10.67
CA ASP A 69 -4.85 -28.39 11.64
C ASP A 69 -4.51 -27.44 12.81
N PRO A 70 -5.32 -26.40 13.07
CA PRO A 70 -5.06 -25.45 14.16
C PRO A 70 -5.42 -26.00 15.55
N THR A 71 -6.18 -27.10 15.63
CA THR A 71 -6.68 -27.71 16.89
C THR A 71 -5.62 -27.80 18.00
N PRO A 72 -4.38 -28.24 17.76
CA PRO A 72 -3.39 -28.41 18.82
C PRO A 72 -2.97 -27.11 19.54
N PHE A 73 -3.27 -25.94 18.96
CA PHE A 73 -2.89 -24.62 19.48
C PHE A 73 -4.09 -23.69 19.67
N ILE A 74 -5.32 -24.19 19.55
CA ILE A 74 -6.50 -23.32 19.60
C ILE A 74 -6.67 -22.64 20.96
N ASP A 75 -6.24 -23.32 22.03
CA ASP A 75 -6.29 -22.83 23.41
C ASP A 75 -5.17 -21.85 23.76
N VAL A 76 -4.28 -21.52 22.81
CA VAL A 76 -3.15 -20.60 23.03
C VAL A 76 -3.58 -19.23 23.56
N PHE A 77 -4.77 -18.77 23.15
CA PHE A 77 -5.29 -17.50 23.64
C PHE A 77 -5.64 -17.55 25.12
N LEU A 78 -6.00 -18.72 25.66
CA LEU A 78 -6.18 -18.95 27.10
C LEU A 78 -4.82 -18.97 27.82
N TRP A 79 -3.81 -19.61 27.22
CA TRP A 79 -2.46 -19.73 27.79
C TRP A 79 -1.75 -18.38 27.98
N SER A 80 -2.10 -17.36 27.19
CA SER A 80 -1.57 -16.00 27.34
C SER A 80 -2.01 -15.25 28.62
N ASN A 81 -2.88 -15.83 29.45
CA ASN A 81 -3.29 -15.36 30.78
C ASN A 81 -3.47 -13.83 30.92
N ALA A 82 -4.50 -13.30 30.25
CA ALA A 82 -4.88 -11.88 30.26
C ALA A 82 -3.81 -10.87 29.79
N ARG A 83 -2.66 -11.32 29.25
CA ARG A 83 -1.67 -10.42 28.65
C ARG A 83 -2.28 -9.61 27.52
N THR A 84 -1.85 -8.35 27.43
CA THR A 84 -2.14 -7.44 26.34
C THR A 84 -0.94 -7.38 25.39
N GLY A 85 -1.15 -6.80 24.22
CA GLY A 85 -0.08 -6.65 23.23
C GLY A 85 0.13 -7.88 22.35
N ILE A 86 -0.83 -8.81 22.30
CA ILE A 86 -0.70 -10.05 21.54
C ILE A 86 -0.69 -9.74 20.03
N GLU A 87 0.27 -10.30 19.31
CA GLU A 87 0.34 -10.23 17.85
C GLU A 87 -0.19 -11.55 17.26
N VAL A 88 -1.21 -11.49 16.42
CA VAL A 88 -1.83 -12.67 15.83
C VAL A 88 -1.57 -12.69 14.32
N LEU A 89 -1.05 -13.81 13.82
CA LEU A 89 -0.84 -14.07 12.39
C LEU A 89 -1.53 -15.39 12.00
N VAL A 90 -2.45 -15.32 11.06
CA VAL A 90 -3.10 -16.48 10.44
C VAL A 90 -2.74 -16.43 8.96
N PHE A 91 -2.19 -17.50 8.42
CA PHE A 91 -1.82 -17.55 7.01
C PHE A 91 -1.95 -18.95 6.43
N ASN A 92 -1.97 -19.07 5.11
CA ASN A 92 -1.90 -20.37 4.43
C ASN A 92 -0.55 -20.55 3.72
N SER A 93 0.23 -21.54 4.16
CA SER A 93 1.51 -21.91 3.54
C SER A 93 1.39 -22.80 2.30
N SER A 94 0.20 -23.34 2.00
CA SER A 94 -0.02 -24.18 0.83
C SER A 94 0.37 -23.43 -0.45
N GLU A 95 1.40 -23.93 -1.13
CA GLU A 95 1.87 -23.38 -2.41
C GLU A 95 0.93 -23.76 -3.57
N ILE A 96 0.04 -24.74 -3.33
CA ILE A 96 -0.87 -25.27 -4.35
C ILE A 96 -2.06 -24.32 -4.52
N LEU A 97 -1.92 -23.37 -5.44
CA LEU A 97 -3.01 -22.59 -6.02
C LEU A 97 -3.69 -23.42 -7.12
N ASP A 98 -4.20 -24.60 -6.79
CA ASP A 98 -5.04 -25.35 -7.73
C ASP A 98 -6.49 -24.84 -7.57
N ILE A 99 -6.82 -23.80 -8.34
CA ILE A 99 -8.07 -23.03 -8.28
C ILE A 99 -9.31 -23.92 -8.42
N ALA A 100 -9.16 -25.15 -8.95
CA ALA A 100 -10.26 -26.06 -9.21
C ALA A 100 -10.73 -26.90 -7.99
N GLN A 101 -10.04 -26.86 -6.84
CA GLN A 101 -10.41 -27.74 -5.72
C GLN A 101 -11.22 -27.05 -4.62
N GLU A 102 -12.55 -27.10 -4.74
CA GLU A 102 -13.54 -26.69 -3.73
C GLU A 102 -13.24 -27.25 -2.31
N SER A 103 -12.64 -28.44 -2.24
CA SER A 103 -12.23 -29.08 -0.98
C SER A 103 -11.21 -28.25 -0.19
N HIS A 104 -10.25 -27.61 -0.88
CA HIS A 104 -9.22 -26.79 -0.24
C HIS A 104 -9.82 -25.52 0.34
N ARG A 105 -10.73 -24.88 -0.39
CA ARG A 105 -11.46 -23.69 0.08
C ARG A 105 -12.28 -23.99 1.32
N SER A 106 -13.10 -25.04 1.28
CA SER A 106 -13.92 -25.45 2.42
C SER A 106 -13.09 -25.76 3.68
N LEU A 107 -11.93 -26.39 3.49
CA LEU A 107 -10.99 -26.70 4.58
C LEU A 107 -10.29 -25.45 5.13
N GLU A 108 -9.85 -24.52 4.27
CA GLU A 108 -9.31 -23.23 4.69
C GLU A 108 -10.34 -22.45 5.51
N TYR A 109 -11.59 -22.36 5.02
CA TYR A 109 -12.70 -21.71 5.71
C TYR A 109 -12.93 -22.29 7.11
N ASP A 110 -13.08 -23.62 7.24
CA ASP A 110 -13.33 -24.27 8.53
C ASP A 110 -12.20 -23.98 9.53
N ARG A 111 -10.94 -24.06 9.07
CA ARG A 111 -9.77 -23.81 9.94
C ARG A 111 -9.66 -22.34 10.34
N VAL A 112 -9.83 -21.40 9.41
CA VAL A 112 -9.85 -19.97 9.72
C VAL A 112 -10.99 -19.66 10.69
N SER A 113 -12.19 -20.19 10.44
CA SER A 113 -13.35 -20.01 11.31
C SER A 113 -13.07 -20.48 12.74
N ARG A 114 -12.47 -21.68 12.93
CA ARG A 114 -12.08 -22.16 14.26
C ARG A 114 -11.11 -21.20 14.96
N VAL A 115 -10.05 -20.77 14.27
CA VAL A 115 -9.06 -19.83 14.81
C VAL A 115 -9.73 -18.52 15.22
N VAL A 116 -10.60 -17.98 14.36
CA VAL A 116 -11.32 -16.73 14.60
C VAL A 116 -12.29 -16.86 15.78
N GLN A 117 -13.01 -17.97 15.90
CA GLN A 117 -13.89 -18.25 17.04
C GLN A 117 -13.12 -18.27 18.36
N ALA A 118 -11.94 -18.89 18.38
CA ALA A 118 -11.07 -18.91 19.55
C ALA A 118 -10.45 -17.53 19.84
N LEU A 119 -10.15 -16.75 18.81
CA LEU A 119 -9.60 -15.40 18.93
C LEU A 119 -10.63 -14.38 19.45
N ALA A 120 -11.90 -14.50 19.05
CA ALA A 120 -12.93 -13.48 19.26
C ALA A 120 -13.04 -12.95 20.71
N PRO A 121 -13.04 -13.80 21.77
CA PRO A 121 -13.08 -13.35 23.16
C PRO A 121 -11.84 -12.57 23.61
N HIS A 122 -10.77 -12.58 22.82
CA HIS A 122 -9.45 -12.09 23.18
C HIS A 122 -8.94 -10.95 22.29
N ILE A 123 -9.70 -10.55 21.26
CA ILE A 123 -9.28 -9.48 20.31
C ILE A 123 -8.94 -8.17 21.04
N HIS A 124 -9.66 -7.80 22.10
CA HIS A 124 -9.41 -6.57 22.89
C HIS A 124 -7.99 -6.50 23.51
N ARG A 125 -7.32 -7.64 23.67
CA ARG A 125 -5.94 -7.75 24.17
C ARG A 125 -4.90 -7.70 23.05
N CYS A 126 -5.31 -7.81 21.80
CA CYS A 126 -4.40 -7.88 20.66
C CYS A 126 -3.88 -6.48 20.29
N LYS A 127 -2.60 -6.42 19.92
CA LYS A 127 -1.97 -5.25 19.31
C LYS A 127 -2.05 -5.30 17.79
N SER A 128 -1.91 -6.48 17.20
CA SER A 128 -2.09 -6.66 15.77
C SER A 128 -2.78 -7.98 15.47
N VAL A 129 -3.61 -7.97 14.42
CA VAL A 129 -4.21 -9.17 13.85
C VAL A 129 -3.97 -9.12 12.35
N THR A 130 -3.33 -10.16 11.82
CA THR A 130 -3.07 -10.34 10.39
C THR A 130 -3.63 -11.69 9.97
N ILE A 131 -4.58 -11.68 9.05
CA ILE A 131 -5.17 -12.87 8.43
C ILE A 131 -4.88 -12.75 6.93
N ASP A 132 -3.95 -13.56 6.45
CA ASP A 132 -3.42 -13.54 5.09
C ASP A 132 -3.56 -14.91 4.44
N ILE A 133 -4.70 -15.12 3.81
CA ILE A 133 -5.17 -16.43 3.36
C ILE A 133 -5.31 -16.49 1.84
N THR A 134 -5.76 -17.63 1.31
CA THR A 134 -5.82 -17.83 -0.13
C THR A 134 -7.06 -17.15 -0.71
N TYR A 135 -8.24 -17.42 -0.15
CA TYR A 135 -9.53 -17.03 -0.72
C TYR A 135 -10.20 -15.91 0.09
N SER A 136 -10.73 -14.88 -0.59
CA SER A 136 -11.42 -13.75 0.07
C SER A 136 -12.67 -14.20 0.84
N SER A 137 -13.36 -15.23 0.36
CA SER A 137 -14.53 -15.85 1.01
C SER A 137 -14.21 -16.53 2.34
N CYS A 138 -12.94 -16.89 2.59
CA CYS A 138 -12.48 -17.51 3.83
C CYS A 138 -12.12 -16.48 4.91
N LEU A 139 -12.08 -15.19 4.57
CA LEU A 139 -11.78 -14.14 5.53
C LEU A 139 -12.96 -13.97 6.48
N PRO A 140 -12.71 -13.74 7.78
CA PRO A 140 -13.79 -13.36 8.67
C PRO A 140 -14.35 -11.99 8.30
N SER A 141 -15.66 -11.82 8.49
CA SER A 141 -16.29 -10.50 8.38
C SER A 141 -15.57 -9.49 9.30
N PRO A 142 -15.13 -8.32 8.80
CA PRO A 142 -14.46 -7.32 9.61
C PRO A 142 -15.28 -6.89 10.83
N ILE A 143 -16.61 -6.98 10.74
CA ILE A 143 -17.56 -6.60 11.80
C ILE A 143 -17.21 -7.27 13.13
N ILE A 144 -16.67 -8.51 13.13
CA ILE A 144 -16.31 -9.19 14.39
C ILE A 144 -15.24 -8.43 15.18
N PHE A 145 -14.37 -7.68 14.50
CA PHE A 145 -13.33 -6.87 15.13
C PHE A 145 -13.88 -5.51 15.58
N PHE A 146 -14.91 -5.00 14.90
CA PHE A 146 -15.48 -3.68 15.16
C PHE A 146 -16.73 -3.72 16.04
N ARG A 147 -17.17 -4.89 16.54
CA ARG A 147 -18.31 -5.02 17.48
C ARG A 147 -18.01 -4.66 18.93
N GLN A 148 -16.73 -4.63 19.30
CA GLN A 148 -16.29 -4.27 20.65
C GLN A 148 -15.14 -3.26 20.57
N ASP A 149 -14.98 -2.43 21.60
CA ASP A 149 -13.87 -1.49 21.63
C ASP A 149 -12.53 -2.25 21.66
N LEU A 150 -11.61 -1.86 20.78
CA LEU A 150 -10.27 -2.45 20.71
C LEU A 150 -9.22 -1.39 21.08
N PRO A 151 -9.03 -1.09 22.38
CA PRO A 151 -8.16 0.01 22.82
C PRO A 151 -6.67 -0.22 22.51
N ASN A 152 -6.29 -1.46 22.18
CA ASN A 152 -4.90 -1.85 21.96
C ASN A 152 -4.56 -2.17 20.51
N ILE A 153 -5.55 -2.33 19.63
CA ILE A 153 -5.29 -2.70 18.24
C ILE A 153 -4.62 -1.54 17.52
N GLU A 154 -3.45 -1.79 16.96
CA GLU A 154 -2.69 -0.85 16.14
C GLU A 154 -2.80 -1.19 14.66
N LYS A 155 -2.91 -2.47 14.33
CA LYS A 155 -2.89 -2.98 12.96
C LYS A 155 -3.91 -4.10 12.77
N LEU A 156 -4.76 -3.97 11.77
CA LEU A 156 -5.67 -5.03 11.34
C LEU A 156 -5.49 -5.27 9.84
N TYR A 157 -5.04 -6.48 9.47
CA TYR A 157 -4.91 -6.91 8.08
C TYR A 157 -5.79 -8.13 7.83
N LEU A 158 -6.74 -7.99 6.91
CA LEU A 158 -7.56 -9.08 6.38
C LEU A 158 -7.35 -9.10 4.87
N THR A 159 -6.40 -9.92 4.42
CA THR A 159 -5.95 -9.99 3.03
C THR A 159 -6.11 -11.40 2.47
N SER A 160 -6.39 -11.47 1.18
CA SER A 160 -6.47 -12.71 0.41
C SER A 160 -5.48 -12.68 -0.75
N ARG A 161 -5.31 -13.81 -1.45
CA ARG A 161 -4.56 -13.88 -2.71
C ARG A 161 -5.48 -13.93 -3.93
N ALA A 162 -6.66 -14.51 -3.77
CA ALA A 162 -7.69 -14.62 -4.78
C ALA A 162 -9.00 -14.02 -4.26
N ASP A 163 -9.63 -13.18 -5.07
CA ASP A 163 -10.98 -12.72 -4.83
C ASP A 163 -11.98 -13.69 -5.45
N ASP A 164 -12.64 -14.51 -4.62
CA ASP A 164 -13.63 -15.50 -5.04
C ASP A 164 -15.06 -15.15 -4.62
N ILE A 165 -15.27 -13.94 -4.09
CA ILE A 165 -16.60 -13.45 -3.71
C ILE A 165 -17.29 -12.84 -4.94
N ALA A 166 -18.32 -13.53 -5.44
CA ALA A 166 -19.17 -13.01 -6.50
C ALA A 166 -20.16 -11.97 -5.93
N ALA A 167 -19.86 -10.67 -6.09
CA ALA A 167 -20.69 -9.58 -5.57
C ALA A 167 -22.16 -9.60 -6.05
N GLY A 168 -22.45 -10.20 -7.22
CA GLY A 168 -23.79 -10.23 -7.81
C GLY A 168 -24.75 -11.32 -7.26
N ASN A 169 -24.23 -12.37 -6.62
CA ASN A 169 -25.03 -13.55 -6.24
C ASN A 169 -25.14 -13.79 -4.74
N HIS A 170 -24.49 -12.97 -3.91
CA HIS A 170 -24.47 -13.21 -2.48
C HIS A 170 -25.73 -12.66 -1.79
N PRO A 171 -26.41 -13.45 -0.94
CA PRO A 171 -27.57 -13.01 -0.16
C PRO A 171 -27.27 -11.90 0.86
N TRP A 172 -26.01 -11.48 0.96
CA TRP A 172 -25.50 -10.45 1.87
C TRP A 172 -25.85 -9.03 1.41
N THR A 173 -26.48 -8.90 0.23
CA THR A 173 -26.99 -7.62 -0.28
C THR A 173 -28.19 -7.10 0.52
N VAL A 174 -28.87 -7.97 1.26
CA VAL A 174 -29.85 -7.56 2.26
C VAL A 174 -29.12 -7.34 3.57
N ILE A 175 -28.60 -6.13 3.78
CA ILE A 175 -28.11 -5.71 5.09
C ILE A 175 -29.36 -5.59 5.98
N GLU A 176 -29.68 -6.66 6.68
CA GLU A 176 -30.71 -6.59 7.70
C GLU A 176 -30.20 -5.67 8.82
N ASN A 177 -30.93 -4.58 9.09
CA ASN A 177 -30.63 -3.60 10.14
C ASN A 177 -30.69 -4.18 11.58
N THR A 178 -30.63 -5.50 11.72
CA THR A 178 -30.68 -6.23 12.99
C THR A 178 -29.30 -6.40 13.61
N ASP A 179 -28.23 -6.12 12.87
CA ASP A 179 -26.88 -6.21 13.41
C ASP A 179 -26.63 -5.19 14.52
N PRO A 180 -25.95 -5.60 15.61
CA PRO A 180 -25.59 -4.69 16.69
C PRO A 180 -24.69 -3.56 16.16
N PRO A 181 -24.78 -2.36 16.73
CA PRO A 181 -23.99 -1.22 16.28
C PRO A 181 -22.49 -1.50 16.45
N LEU A 182 -21.69 -0.94 15.53
CA LEU A 182 -20.24 -0.97 15.65
C LEU A 182 -19.80 -0.20 16.90
N ALA A 183 -18.73 -0.68 17.53
CA ALA A 183 -18.07 -0.03 18.65
C ALA A 183 -17.53 1.34 18.24
N LYS A 184 -17.35 2.21 19.23
CA LYS A 184 -17.19 3.65 18.97
C LYS A 184 -15.73 4.10 18.97
N SER A 185 -14.80 3.29 19.46
CA SER A 185 -13.44 3.75 19.74
C SER A 185 -12.35 2.72 19.40
N PHE A 186 -11.46 3.11 18.47
CA PHE A 186 -10.24 2.38 18.10
C PHE A 186 -9.03 3.31 18.19
N PRO A 187 -8.69 3.80 19.41
CA PRO A 187 -7.82 4.96 19.59
C PRO A 187 -6.38 4.72 19.17
N LYS A 188 -5.95 3.46 18.94
CA LYS A 188 -4.58 3.15 18.53
C LYS A 188 -4.48 2.61 17.11
N LEU A 189 -5.60 2.42 16.40
CA LEU A 189 -5.59 1.81 15.08
C LEU A 189 -4.93 2.75 14.08
N LYS A 190 -3.75 2.36 13.59
CA LYS A 190 -2.92 3.12 12.66
C LYS A 190 -2.98 2.56 11.25
N THR A 191 -3.19 1.26 11.11
CA THR A 191 -3.24 0.59 9.81
C THR A 191 -4.42 -0.36 9.72
N LEU A 192 -5.20 -0.19 8.66
CA LEU A 192 -6.30 -1.07 8.29
C LEU A 192 -6.07 -1.57 6.87
N SER A 193 -6.12 -2.87 6.66
CA SER A 193 -6.01 -3.49 5.34
C SER A 193 -7.13 -4.48 5.14
N LEU A 194 -7.93 -4.28 4.10
CA LEU A 194 -9.09 -5.09 3.76
C LEU A 194 -9.09 -5.38 2.25
N THR A 195 -9.79 -6.44 1.85
CA THR A 195 -10.22 -6.57 0.45
C THR A 195 -11.28 -5.50 0.13
N GLY A 196 -11.47 -5.12 -1.13
CA GLY A 196 -12.48 -4.14 -1.52
C GLY A 196 -13.89 -4.56 -1.15
N PHE A 197 -14.23 -5.85 -1.27
CA PHE A 197 -15.51 -6.39 -0.80
C PHE A 197 -15.71 -6.12 0.71
N TRP A 198 -14.75 -6.57 1.54
CA TRP A 198 -14.84 -6.40 3.00
C TRP A 198 -14.77 -4.95 3.47
N PHE A 199 -14.05 -4.08 2.75
CA PHE A 199 -14.09 -2.64 2.99
C PHE A 199 -15.49 -2.08 2.76
N MET A 200 -16.08 -2.36 1.58
CA MET A 200 -17.43 -1.92 1.22
C MET A 200 -18.48 -2.47 2.19
N HIS A 201 -18.37 -3.75 2.56
CA HIS A 201 -19.24 -4.37 3.54
C HIS A 201 -19.16 -3.65 4.90
N LEU A 202 -17.94 -3.40 5.40
CA LEU A 202 -17.74 -2.71 6.68
C LEU A 202 -18.35 -1.30 6.68
N VAL A 203 -18.11 -0.51 5.63
CA VAL A 203 -18.61 0.87 5.55
C VAL A 203 -20.13 0.92 5.41
N LEU A 204 -20.73 -0.05 4.72
CA LEU A 204 -22.19 -0.14 4.60
C LEU A 204 -22.87 -0.60 5.89
N SER A 205 -22.20 -1.45 6.69
CA SER A 205 -22.68 -1.86 8.00
C SER A 205 -22.49 -0.78 9.08
N ALA A 206 -21.60 0.18 8.86
CA ALA A 206 -21.49 1.36 9.72
C ALA A 206 -22.72 2.26 9.49
N GLN A 207 -23.79 2.02 10.25
CA GLN A 207 -25.06 2.76 10.18
C GLN A 207 -24.90 4.30 10.24
N SER A 208 -23.76 4.80 10.74
CA SER A 208 -23.41 6.21 10.77
C SER A 208 -22.29 6.51 9.77
N PRO A 209 -22.49 7.47 8.84
CA PRO A 209 -21.47 7.87 7.87
C PRO A 209 -20.22 8.47 8.53
N ASP A 210 -20.36 8.99 9.76
CA ASP A 210 -19.28 9.60 10.52
C ASP A 210 -18.56 8.60 11.43
N TRP A 211 -18.89 7.32 11.35
CA TRP A 211 -18.25 6.31 12.19
C TRP A 211 -16.73 6.30 12.00
N PHE A 212 -16.23 6.37 10.76
CA PHE A 212 -14.79 6.38 10.50
C PHE A 212 -14.09 7.63 11.03
N SER A 213 -14.70 8.81 10.86
CA SER A 213 -14.10 10.07 11.29
C SER A 213 -13.93 10.16 12.81
N HIS A 214 -14.80 9.50 13.58
CA HIS A 214 -14.74 9.47 15.04
C HIS A 214 -13.98 8.27 15.59
N SER A 215 -14.25 7.07 15.06
CA SER A 215 -13.82 5.82 15.66
C SER A 215 -12.38 5.42 15.29
N VAL A 216 -11.88 5.86 14.12
CA VAL A 216 -10.51 5.54 13.66
C VAL A 216 -9.68 6.81 13.41
N ALA A 217 -9.81 7.81 14.30
CA ALA A 217 -9.14 9.10 14.18
C ALA A 217 -7.59 9.08 14.19
N GLN A 218 -6.95 7.92 14.40
CA GLN A 218 -5.49 7.76 14.31
C GLN A 218 -5.05 6.92 13.11
N LEU A 219 -5.96 6.60 12.19
CA LEU A 219 -5.63 5.87 10.98
C LEU A 219 -4.60 6.68 10.18
N ARG A 220 -3.51 6.02 9.79
CA ARG A 220 -2.44 6.61 8.96
C ARG A 220 -2.32 5.91 7.62
N SER A 221 -2.78 4.66 7.54
CA SER A 221 -2.73 3.88 6.33
C SER A 221 -3.99 3.03 6.17
N LEU A 222 -4.66 3.19 5.03
CA LEU A 222 -5.79 2.37 4.61
C LEU A 222 -5.40 1.63 3.33
N HIS A 223 -5.37 0.29 3.42
CA HIS A 223 -5.13 -0.57 2.27
C HIS A 223 -6.45 -1.21 1.83
N VAL A 224 -6.81 -1.03 0.56
CA VAL A 224 -7.95 -1.68 -0.06
C VAL A 224 -7.44 -2.45 -1.27
N SER A 225 -7.69 -3.75 -1.29
CA SER A 225 -7.12 -4.64 -2.32
C SER A 225 -8.15 -5.55 -2.97
N GLN A 226 -7.88 -6.06 -4.18
CA GLN A 226 -8.59 -7.19 -4.78
C GLN A 226 -10.11 -7.06 -4.79
N PHE A 227 -10.64 -6.31 -5.76
CA PHE A 227 -12.08 -6.22 -5.98
C PHE A 227 -12.42 -5.69 -7.38
N ALA A 228 -13.51 -6.20 -7.94
CA ALA A 228 -14.10 -5.67 -9.16
C ALA A 228 -15.40 -4.93 -8.82
N PHE A 229 -15.39 -3.60 -8.92
CA PHE A 229 -16.55 -2.77 -8.60
C PHE A 229 -17.66 -2.98 -9.63
N LEU A 230 -18.91 -2.95 -9.14
CA LEU A 230 -20.12 -3.12 -9.95
C LEU A 230 -20.57 -1.79 -10.55
N GLU A 231 -21.31 -1.86 -11.66
CA GLU A 231 -21.91 -0.68 -12.31
C GLU A 231 -23.08 -0.13 -11.48
N THR A 232 -23.79 -1.01 -10.79
CA THR A 232 -25.00 -0.68 -10.01
C THR A 232 -24.98 -1.36 -8.64
N GLY A 233 -25.86 -0.89 -7.74
CA GLY A 233 -26.00 -1.42 -6.39
C GLY A 233 -25.16 -0.65 -5.37
N HIS A 234 -24.74 -1.33 -4.29
CA HIS A 234 -23.99 -0.70 -3.20
C HIS A 234 -22.47 -0.70 -3.42
N TYR A 235 -21.97 -1.64 -4.23
CA TYR A 235 -20.53 -1.87 -4.45
C TYR A 235 -20.01 -1.14 -5.69
N THR A 236 -20.38 0.14 -5.85
CA THR A 236 -19.96 0.97 -6.99
C THR A 236 -18.76 1.85 -6.62
N ILE A 237 -18.10 2.43 -7.63
CA ILE A 237 -16.98 3.35 -7.45
C ILE A 237 -17.42 4.65 -6.76
N GLU A 238 -18.61 5.14 -7.06
CA GLU A 238 -19.15 6.36 -6.45
C GLU A 238 -19.30 6.20 -4.95
N ASN A 239 -19.87 5.08 -4.50
CA ASN A 239 -19.98 4.79 -3.08
C ASN A 239 -18.60 4.60 -2.46
N PHE A 240 -17.70 3.89 -3.13
CA PHE A 240 -16.33 3.70 -2.65
C PHE A 240 -15.60 5.03 -2.42
N VAL A 241 -15.63 5.92 -3.41
CA VAL A 241 -15.04 7.27 -3.33
C VAL A 241 -15.70 8.10 -2.24
N LEU A 242 -17.04 8.06 -2.14
CA LEU A 242 -17.79 8.73 -1.08
C LEU A 242 -17.36 8.27 0.31
N TYR A 243 -17.11 6.97 0.51
CA TYR A 243 -16.64 6.45 1.79
C TYR A 243 -15.18 6.79 2.06
N LEU A 244 -14.30 6.75 1.05
CA LEU A 244 -12.91 7.20 1.20
C LEU A 244 -12.83 8.68 1.61
N SER A 245 -13.71 9.51 1.06
CA SER A 245 -13.79 10.95 1.39
C SER A 245 -14.20 11.22 2.84
N LYS A 246 -14.64 10.21 3.61
CA LYS A 246 -14.98 10.38 5.04
C LYS A 246 -13.77 10.21 5.97
N PHE A 247 -12.61 9.81 5.45
CA PHE A 247 -11.36 9.66 6.22
C PHE A 247 -10.47 10.92 6.20
N THR A 248 -10.86 11.96 5.48
CA THR A 248 -9.96 13.04 5.03
C THR A 248 -9.66 14.09 6.10
N TRP A 249 -10.65 14.52 6.88
CA TRP A 249 -10.58 15.81 7.59
C TRP A 249 -9.54 15.95 8.73
N ARG A 250 -8.97 14.86 9.28
CA ARG A 250 -8.11 14.97 10.50
C ARG A 250 -6.78 14.25 10.46
N THR A 251 -6.57 13.41 9.45
CA THR A 251 -5.44 12.48 9.45
C THR A 251 -4.78 12.49 8.10
N SER A 252 -3.45 12.61 8.09
CA SER A 252 -2.60 12.34 6.93
C SER A 252 -2.65 10.84 6.58
N THR A 253 -3.82 10.35 6.16
CA THR A 253 -4.07 8.94 5.85
C THR A 253 -3.58 8.64 4.44
N SER A 254 -2.60 7.74 4.29
CA SER A 254 -2.24 7.22 2.97
C SER A 254 -3.21 6.13 2.53
N TYR A 255 -3.74 6.25 1.31
CA TYR A 255 -4.59 5.23 0.69
C TYR A 255 -3.77 4.35 -0.23
N HIS A 256 -3.74 3.05 0.02
CA HIS A 256 -3.10 2.06 -0.83
C HIS A 256 -4.16 1.22 -1.53
N LEU A 257 -4.35 1.48 -2.82
CA LEU A 257 -5.36 0.87 -3.67
C LEU A 257 -4.69 -0.15 -4.59
N ARG A 258 -4.96 -1.44 -4.39
CA ARG A 258 -4.22 -2.53 -5.03
C ARG A 258 -5.13 -3.51 -5.76
N ASP A 259 -4.76 -3.93 -6.96
CA ASP A 259 -5.47 -5.00 -7.70
C ASP A 259 -6.99 -4.72 -7.81
N LEU A 260 -7.37 -3.45 -8.02
CA LEU A 260 -8.76 -3.01 -8.15
C LEU A 260 -9.16 -2.87 -9.62
N SER A 261 -10.39 -3.21 -9.94
CA SER A 261 -10.92 -3.19 -11.31
C SER A 261 -12.41 -2.85 -11.37
N LEU A 262 -12.97 -2.78 -12.58
CA LEU A 262 -14.41 -2.66 -12.80
C LEU A 262 -14.91 -3.95 -13.43
N SER A 263 -16.09 -4.42 -13.03
CA SER A 263 -16.77 -5.57 -13.67
C SER A 263 -17.47 -5.19 -14.97
N TYR A 264 -17.38 -3.93 -15.39
CA TYR A 264 -18.04 -3.34 -16.55
C TYR A 264 -17.06 -2.43 -17.31
N ALA A 265 -17.41 -2.10 -18.55
CA ALA A 265 -16.65 -1.17 -19.36
C ALA A 265 -17.06 0.27 -19.05
N PHE A 266 -16.14 1.06 -18.49
CA PHE A 266 -16.37 2.48 -18.24
C PHE A 266 -16.03 3.32 -19.47
N ASN A 267 -16.99 4.11 -19.95
CA ASN A 267 -16.78 5.03 -21.07
C ASN A 267 -16.74 6.49 -20.58
N ASN A 268 -15.58 7.14 -20.74
CA ASN A 268 -15.35 8.49 -20.23
C ASN A 268 -16.07 9.60 -21.04
N THR A 269 -16.68 9.29 -22.20
CA THR A 269 -17.28 10.33 -23.06
C THR A 269 -18.56 10.95 -22.51
N SER A 270 -19.21 10.32 -21.54
CA SER A 270 -20.51 10.74 -21.01
C SER A 270 -20.46 11.30 -19.60
N VAL A 271 -19.27 11.44 -19.01
CA VAL A 271 -19.13 11.87 -17.63
C VAL A 271 -19.28 13.37 -17.55
N ASP A 272 -20.40 13.81 -16.99
CA ASP A 272 -20.53 15.16 -16.49
C ASP A 272 -19.75 15.26 -15.17
N TYR A 273 -18.69 16.06 -15.19
CA TYR A 273 -17.81 16.26 -14.05
C TYR A 273 -18.57 17.06 -12.99
N ARG A 274 -19.23 16.35 -12.07
CA ARG A 274 -20.00 16.97 -11.00
C ARG A 274 -19.13 17.95 -10.21
N GLU A 275 -19.62 19.19 -10.05
CA GLU A 275 -19.00 20.21 -9.21
C GLU A 275 -18.90 19.76 -7.73
N GLU A 276 -19.80 18.88 -7.30
CA GLU A 276 -19.89 18.37 -5.91
C GLU A 276 -19.26 16.97 -5.74
N ALA A 277 -18.21 16.64 -6.50
CA ALA A 277 -17.53 15.35 -6.34
C ALA A 277 -16.87 15.24 -4.95
N PRO A 278 -16.98 14.10 -4.24
CA PRO A 278 -16.34 13.93 -2.93
C PRO A 278 -14.83 14.18 -2.99
N GLU A 279 -14.34 15.02 -2.10
CA GLU A 279 -12.91 15.36 -2.00
C GLU A 279 -12.14 14.26 -1.28
N ILE A 280 -11.15 13.68 -1.96
CA ILE A 280 -10.19 12.78 -1.34
C ILE A 280 -8.90 13.58 -1.13
N GLU A 281 -8.76 14.08 0.08
CA GLU A 281 -7.51 14.64 0.59
C GLU A 281 -6.54 13.49 0.90
N ASN A 282 -5.24 13.74 0.90
CA ASN A 282 -4.14 12.81 1.24
C ASN A 282 -3.49 12.03 0.07
N SER A 283 -2.43 11.30 0.42
CA SER A 283 -1.59 10.57 -0.52
C SER A 283 -2.24 9.27 -0.99
N ILE A 284 -2.25 9.04 -2.30
CA ILE A 284 -2.87 7.87 -2.93
C ILE A 284 -1.80 7.03 -3.65
N HIS A 285 -1.78 5.73 -3.40
CA HIS A 285 -0.92 4.76 -4.04
C HIS A 285 -1.76 3.74 -4.81
N PHE A 286 -1.66 3.74 -6.13
CA PHE A 286 -2.26 2.74 -7.00
C PHE A 286 -1.23 1.65 -7.34
N GLN A 287 -1.58 0.39 -7.12
CA GLN A 287 -0.74 -0.76 -7.47
C GLN A 287 -1.52 -1.77 -8.30
N SER A 288 -1.09 -2.03 -9.53
CA SER A 288 -1.72 -3.03 -10.42
C SER A 288 -3.24 -2.81 -10.61
N VAL A 289 -3.67 -1.55 -10.62
CA VAL A 289 -5.06 -1.16 -10.77
C VAL A 289 -5.43 -1.03 -12.25
N SER A 290 -6.65 -1.42 -12.62
CA SER A 290 -7.08 -1.40 -14.02
C SER A 290 -7.26 0.03 -14.58
N PRO A 291 -7.07 0.25 -15.89
CA PRO A 291 -7.30 1.56 -16.50
C PRO A 291 -8.72 2.07 -16.30
N GLY A 292 -9.72 1.19 -16.41
CA GLY A 292 -11.13 1.54 -16.22
C GLY A 292 -11.39 2.07 -14.82
N PHE A 293 -10.84 1.40 -13.80
CA PHE A 293 -10.94 1.85 -12.41
C PHE A 293 -10.32 3.24 -12.25
N ILE A 294 -9.10 3.46 -12.75
CA ILE A 294 -8.43 4.77 -12.63
C ILE A 294 -9.28 5.87 -13.28
N SER A 295 -9.77 5.65 -14.50
CA SER A 295 -10.64 6.62 -15.19
C SER A 295 -11.90 6.94 -14.40
N HIS A 296 -12.59 5.94 -13.86
CA HIS A 296 -13.83 6.16 -13.11
C HIS A 296 -13.56 6.77 -11.74
N PHE A 297 -12.49 6.38 -11.06
CA PHE A 297 -12.08 6.97 -9.79
C PHE A 297 -11.93 8.49 -9.92
N TYR A 298 -11.18 8.98 -10.91
CA TYR A 298 -11.02 10.42 -11.16
C TYR A 298 -12.28 11.14 -11.63
N ALA A 299 -13.19 10.43 -12.31
CA ALA A 299 -14.50 10.96 -12.65
C ALA A 299 -15.38 11.15 -11.41
N ALA A 300 -15.29 10.23 -10.45
CA ALA A 300 -16.10 10.21 -9.24
C ALA A 300 -15.53 11.05 -8.09
N SER A 301 -14.22 11.32 -8.06
CA SER A 301 -13.55 12.06 -6.98
C SER A 301 -13.10 13.47 -7.38
N SER A 302 -13.09 14.39 -6.41
CA SER A 302 -12.29 15.62 -6.46
C SER A 302 -11.00 15.41 -5.67
N LEU A 303 -9.88 15.97 -6.15
CA LEU A 303 -8.58 15.89 -5.47
C LEU A 303 -8.05 17.31 -5.28
N PRO A 304 -8.25 17.93 -4.11
CA PRO A 304 -7.81 19.30 -3.86
C PRO A 304 -6.29 19.42 -3.92
N GLU A 305 -5.79 20.62 -4.23
CA GLU A 305 -4.36 20.94 -4.16
C GLU A 305 -3.94 21.01 -2.69
N LEU A 306 -3.08 20.07 -2.28
CA LEU A 306 -2.56 19.99 -0.92
C LEU A 306 -1.03 19.98 -0.93
N GLU A 307 -0.44 20.81 -0.08
CA GLU A 307 1.01 21.09 -0.02
C GLU A 307 1.89 19.87 0.32
N GLU A 308 1.32 18.73 0.70
CA GLU A 308 2.09 17.52 1.06
C GLU A 308 1.54 16.24 0.41
N SER A 309 0.70 16.38 -0.61
CA SER A 309 0.07 15.23 -1.26
C SER A 309 1.03 14.51 -2.23
N THR A 310 1.15 13.20 -2.05
CA THR A 310 1.88 12.31 -2.96
C THR A 310 0.90 11.39 -3.68
N ILE A 311 1.00 11.33 -4.99
CA ILE A 311 0.34 10.30 -5.78
C ILE A 311 1.37 9.34 -6.36
N SER A 312 1.07 8.05 -6.33
CA SER A 312 1.99 7.03 -6.82
C SER A 312 1.29 5.93 -7.60
N PHE A 313 1.95 5.46 -8.66
CA PHE A 313 1.49 4.39 -9.52
C PHE A 313 2.58 3.33 -9.62
N THR A 314 2.22 2.08 -9.34
CA THR A 314 3.12 0.92 -9.47
C THR A 314 2.45 -0.11 -10.37
N THR A 315 3.12 -0.52 -11.45
CA THR A 315 2.62 -1.57 -12.36
C THR A 315 1.20 -1.32 -12.90
N CYS A 316 0.83 -0.05 -13.07
CA CYS A 316 -0.48 0.36 -13.59
C CYS A 316 -0.45 0.68 -15.08
N GLN A 317 -1.55 0.39 -15.78
CA GLN A 317 -1.83 0.94 -17.10
C GLN A 317 -2.66 2.23 -16.94
N ILE A 318 -1.99 3.38 -17.00
CA ILE A 318 -2.62 4.67 -16.68
C ILE A 318 -3.36 5.20 -17.91
N PRO A 319 -4.69 5.38 -17.85
CA PRO A 319 -5.47 5.93 -18.95
C PRO A 319 -5.16 7.43 -19.15
N ARG A 320 -5.72 8.05 -20.19
CA ARG A 320 -5.72 9.52 -20.27
C ARG A 320 -6.56 10.05 -19.11
N ILE A 321 -5.93 10.83 -18.24
CA ILE A 321 -6.61 11.45 -17.11
C ILE A 321 -7.19 12.77 -17.61
N PRO A 322 -8.51 12.97 -17.49
CA PRO A 322 -9.19 14.14 -18.05
C PRO A 322 -9.04 15.39 -17.19
N ARG A 323 -8.79 15.20 -15.88
CA ARG A 323 -8.62 16.26 -14.89
C ARG A 323 -7.16 16.44 -14.54
N PHE A 324 -6.83 17.67 -14.15
CA PHE A 324 -5.52 18.00 -13.63
C PHE A 324 -5.29 17.36 -12.26
N LEU A 325 -4.09 16.85 -12.02
CA LEU A 325 -3.64 16.21 -10.80
C LEU A 325 -2.89 17.24 -9.96
N ALA A 326 -3.55 17.78 -8.94
CA ALA A 326 -2.99 18.82 -8.08
C ALA A 326 -2.01 18.32 -7.00
N HIS A 327 -1.41 17.14 -7.18
CA HIS A 327 -0.49 16.57 -6.20
C HIS A 327 0.91 17.13 -6.37
N LEU A 328 1.61 17.44 -5.27
CA LEU A 328 2.97 17.98 -5.36
C LEU A 328 3.99 16.95 -5.81
N THR A 329 3.84 15.70 -5.36
CA THR A 329 4.79 14.62 -5.67
C THR A 329 4.11 13.53 -6.48
N LEU A 330 4.73 13.13 -7.59
CA LEU A 330 4.31 12.01 -8.43
C LEU A 330 5.39 10.93 -8.44
N VAL A 331 5.04 9.71 -8.04
CA VAL A 331 5.96 8.55 -8.05
C VAL A 331 5.46 7.50 -9.06
N LEU A 332 6.30 7.13 -10.02
CA LEU A 332 5.96 6.20 -11.10
C LEU A 332 6.91 5.02 -11.05
N THR A 333 6.40 3.83 -10.77
CA THR A 333 7.19 2.60 -10.65
C THR A 333 6.77 1.56 -11.67
N ASN A 334 7.72 1.11 -12.51
CA ASN A 334 7.47 0.10 -13.55
C ASN A 334 6.26 0.42 -14.44
N ILE A 335 6.24 1.64 -14.99
CA ILE A 335 5.16 2.17 -15.82
C ILE A 335 5.59 2.18 -17.30
N ASP A 336 4.68 1.82 -18.20
CA ASP A 336 4.92 1.85 -19.65
C ASP A 336 4.90 3.29 -20.22
N GLY A 337 5.49 3.47 -21.40
CA GLY A 337 5.70 4.79 -21.99
C GLY A 337 4.42 5.53 -22.38
N ARG A 338 3.32 4.82 -22.67
CA ARG A 338 2.03 5.45 -22.95
C ARG A 338 1.42 5.97 -21.65
N SER A 339 1.45 5.15 -20.60
CA SER A 339 0.98 5.50 -19.26
C SER A 339 1.75 6.68 -18.66
N LEU A 340 3.09 6.69 -18.77
CA LEU A 340 3.94 7.82 -18.36
C LEU A 340 3.51 9.13 -19.03
N ARG A 341 3.27 9.10 -20.35
CA ARG A 341 2.85 10.30 -21.10
C ARG A 341 1.43 10.72 -20.75
N ASN A 342 0.54 9.78 -20.43
CA ASN A 342 -0.82 10.10 -20.06
C ASN A 342 -0.88 10.82 -18.70
N VAL A 343 -0.17 10.32 -17.69
CA VAL A 343 -0.16 10.92 -16.35
C VAL A 343 0.55 12.28 -16.34
N LEU A 344 1.69 12.42 -17.01
CA LEU A 344 2.43 13.69 -17.07
C LEU A 344 1.79 14.76 -17.96
N LYS A 345 0.76 14.42 -18.74
CA LYS A 345 -0.09 15.42 -19.41
C LYS A 345 -1.13 16.02 -18.49
N ALA A 346 -1.45 15.32 -17.41
CA ALA A 346 -2.47 15.68 -16.45
C ALA A 346 -1.87 16.13 -15.12
N TRP A 347 -0.54 16.23 -14.99
CA TRP A 347 0.13 16.58 -13.74
C TRP A 347 1.11 17.74 -13.97
N ASP A 348 1.24 18.63 -13.01
CA ASP A 348 2.20 19.75 -12.99
C ASP A 348 2.59 20.08 -11.54
N GLY A 349 3.07 19.05 -10.83
CA GLY A 349 3.57 19.20 -9.46
C GLY A 349 5.06 19.56 -9.42
N LEU A 350 5.65 19.51 -8.22
CA LEU A 350 7.03 19.96 -7.96
C LEU A 350 8.05 18.82 -8.09
N GLU A 351 7.67 17.60 -7.70
CA GLU A 351 8.60 16.48 -7.57
C GLU A 351 8.13 15.26 -8.36
N LEU A 352 8.98 14.82 -9.30
CA LEU A 352 8.75 13.65 -10.12
C LEU A 352 9.77 12.56 -9.79
N ARG A 353 9.29 11.41 -9.31
CA ARG A 353 10.11 10.21 -9.10
C ARG A 353 9.75 9.13 -10.10
N ILE A 354 10.76 8.60 -10.79
CA ILE A 354 10.60 7.54 -11.80
C ILE A 354 11.49 6.38 -11.41
N CYS A 355 10.89 5.25 -11.05
CA CYS A 355 11.57 4.06 -10.53
C CYS A 355 11.36 2.87 -11.47
N SER A 356 12.44 2.20 -11.86
CA SER A 356 12.41 0.94 -12.62
C SER A 356 11.48 0.96 -13.85
N CYS A 357 11.41 2.09 -14.56
CA CYS A 357 10.51 2.26 -15.70
C CYS A 357 11.25 1.99 -17.02
N PRO A 358 11.00 0.85 -17.72
CA PRO A 358 11.75 0.51 -18.94
C PRO A 358 11.54 1.52 -20.07
N SER A 359 10.44 2.28 -20.00
CA SER A 359 10.09 3.31 -20.99
C SER A 359 10.72 4.68 -20.72
N PHE A 360 11.46 4.83 -19.62
CA PHE A 360 12.28 6.01 -19.36
C PHE A 360 13.56 5.95 -20.22
N LYS A 361 13.45 6.49 -21.43
CA LYS A 361 14.50 6.50 -22.45
C LYS A 361 14.66 7.89 -23.08
N ASP A 362 15.69 8.08 -23.89
CA ASP A 362 16.02 9.38 -24.52
C ASP A 362 14.82 10.04 -25.19
N THR A 363 14.08 9.30 -26.03
CA THR A 363 12.87 9.83 -26.70
C THR A 363 11.76 10.31 -25.76
N PHE A 364 11.72 9.80 -24.52
CA PHE A 364 10.79 10.26 -23.49
C PHE A 364 11.33 11.51 -22.78
N ILE A 365 12.62 11.55 -22.45
CA ILE A 365 13.27 12.71 -21.84
C ILE A 365 13.24 13.91 -22.79
N THR A 366 13.55 13.71 -24.08
CA THR A 366 13.41 14.74 -25.11
C THR A 366 11.97 15.24 -25.23
N TRP A 367 10.98 14.36 -25.11
CA TRP A 367 9.57 14.78 -25.10
C TRP A 367 9.20 15.57 -23.86
N LEU A 368 9.79 15.25 -22.70
CA LEU A 368 9.59 15.96 -21.45
C LEU A 368 10.14 17.39 -21.51
N GLY A 369 11.31 17.57 -22.14
CA GLY A 369 11.94 18.87 -22.36
C GLY A 369 11.41 19.66 -23.56
N ALA A 370 10.42 19.15 -24.29
CA ALA A 370 9.88 19.83 -25.46
C ALA A 370 8.91 20.95 -25.05
N GLU A 371 8.99 22.09 -25.72
CA GLU A 371 8.00 23.17 -25.59
C GLU A 371 6.64 22.76 -26.13
N ILE A 372 5.59 23.29 -25.50
CA ILE A 372 4.20 23.18 -25.93
C ILE A 372 3.58 24.55 -26.11
N ASP A 373 2.63 24.63 -27.03
CA ASP A 373 1.76 25.79 -27.17
C ASP A 373 0.73 25.78 -26.05
N HIS A 374 0.82 26.76 -25.15
CA HIS A 374 -0.15 26.99 -24.08
C HIS A 374 -0.98 28.23 -24.40
N LYS A 375 -2.30 28.06 -24.44
CA LYS A 375 -3.23 29.15 -24.71
C LYS A 375 -3.61 29.80 -23.38
N VAL A 376 -3.26 31.08 -23.24
CA VAL A 376 -3.63 31.93 -22.10
C VAL A 376 -4.76 32.87 -22.50
N GLU A 377 -5.66 33.20 -21.58
CA GLU A 377 -6.86 34.01 -21.89
C GLU A 377 -6.53 35.42 -22.38
N TRP A 378 -5.39 35.97 -21.94
CA TRP A 378 -4.95 37.34 -22.25
C TRP A 378 -4.13 37.47 -23.54
N SER A 379 -3.86 36.36 -24.27
CA SER A 379 -3.08 36.38 -25.52
C SER A 379 -3.81 35.65 -26.64
N GLU A 380 -3.90 36.28 -27.81
CA GLU A 380 -4.41 35.63 -29.02
C GLU A 380 -3.46 34.55 -29.55
N LEU A 381 -2.15 34.73 -29.34
CA LEU A 381 -1.14 33.76 -29.73
C LEU A 381 -0.81 32.83 -28.57
N PRO A 382 -0.69 31.51 -28.80
CA PRO A 382 -0.21 30.61 -27.77
C PRO A 382 1.22 30.99 -27.38
N ILE A 383 1.50 30.91 -26.08
CA ILE A 383 2.86 31.05 -25.56
C ILE A 383 3.54 29.68 -25.58
N LYS A 384 4.83 29.67 -25.88
CA LYS A 384 5.66 28.47 -25.72
C LYS A 384 6.02 28.32 -24.25
N VAL A 385 5.64 27.19 -23.66
CA VAL A 385 6.01 26.82 -22.28
C VAL A 385 6.58 25.42 -22.27
N LEU A 386 7.43 25.11 -21.30
CA LEU A 386 7.90 23.74 -21.11
C LEU A 386 6.79 22.88 -20.51
N ARG A 387 6.88 21.56 -20.70
CA ARG A 387 6.00 20.64 -19.96
C ARG A 387 6.35 20.68 -18.48
N LEU A 388 5.34 20.50 -17.63
CA LEU A 388 5.52 20.45 -16.18
C LEU A 388 6.18 21.75 -15.68
N VAL A 389 5.51 22.87 -15.93
CA VAL A 389 5.96 24.23 -15.64
C VAL A 389 6.49 24.37 -14.19
N ARG A 390 5.85 23.69 -13.24
CA ARG A 390 6.20 23.72 -11.80
C ARG A 390 7.25 22.71 -11.36
N LEU A 391 7.72 21.83 -12.25
CA LEU A 391 8.68 20.78 -11.89
C LEU A 391 10.03 21.36 -11.44
N MET A 392 10.39 21.09 -10.19
CA MET A 392 11.64 21.55 -9.56
C MET A 392 12.60 20.39 -9.23
N SER A 393 12.07 19.20 -8.97
CA SER A 393 12.86 18.04 -8.56
C SER A 393 12.54 16.82 -9.41
N VAL A 394 13.58 16.16 -9.91
CA VAL A 394 13.47 14.88 -10.63
C VAL A 394 14.36 13.85 -9.96
N SER A 395 13.78 12.71 -9.60
CA SER A 395 14.49 11.53 -9.10
C SER A 395 14.29 10.35 -10.05
N VAL A 396 15.38 9.74 -10.49
CA VAL A 396 15.39 8.58 -11.38
C VAL A 396 16.08 7.42 -10.66
N ASP A 397 15.37 6.32 -10.45
CA ASP A 397 15.89 5.13 -9.77
C ASP A 397 15.79 3.90 -10.68
N ASP A 398 16.84 3.09 -10.76
CA ASP A 398 16.88 1.82 -11.49
C ASP A 398 16.37 1.90 -12.95
N CYS A 399 16.63 3.01 -13.65
CA CYS A 399 16.28 3.19 -15.07
C CYS A 399 17.54 3.24 -15.94
N SER A 400 17.78 2.22 -16.76
CA SER A 400 19.03 2.09 -17.54
C SER A 400 18.95 2.55 -19.00
N ASN A 401 17.76 2.86 -19.53
CA ASN A 401 17.53 3.01 -20.98
C ASN A 401 17.71 4.43 -21.52
N PHE A 402 18.52 5.27 -20.86
CA PHE A 402 18.75 6.65 -21.27
C PHE A 402 20.24 7.00 -21.38
N THR A 403 20.56 8.14 -21.99
CA THR A 403 21.92 8.69 -22.07
C THR A 403 22.07 9.92 -21.19
N PRO A 404 23.17 10.06 -20.42
CA PRO A 404 23.40 11.23 -19.58
C PRO A 404 23.38 12.55 -20.35
N SER A 405 23.80 12.56 -21.62
CA SER A 405 23.75 13.75 -22.49
C SER A 405 22.34 14.28 -22.73
N VAL A 406 21.35 13.40 -22.92
CA VAL A 406 19.96 13.81 -23.12
C VAL A 406 19.36 14.35 -21.82
N LEU A 407 19.78 13.80 -20.67
CA LEU A 407 19.37 14.34 -19.37
C LEU A 407 20.00 15.72 -19.10
N CYS A 408 21.27 15.93 -19.44
CA CYS A 408 21.89 17.27 -19.39
C CYS A 408 21.13 18.27 -20.26
N ALA A 409 20.80 17.90 -21.50
CA ALA A 409 20.04 18.77 -22.42
C ALA A 409 18.63 19.10 -21.88
N PHE A 410 17.97 18.16 -21.20
CA PHE A 410 16.70 18.40 -20.51
C PHE A 410 16.84 19.43 -19.37
N VAL A 411 17.85 19.27 -18.51
CA VAL A 411 18.13 20.23 -17.42
C VAL A 411 18.44 21.62 -17.99
N GLU A 412 19.27 21.68 -19.04
CA GLU A 412 19.62 22.93 -19.73
C GLU A 412 18.39 23.65 -20.28
N ALA A 413 17.53 22.92 -21.00
CA ALA A 413 16.30 23.48 -21.57
C ALA A 413 15.40 24.07 -20.48
N ARG A 414 15.24 23.38 -19.34
CA ARG A 414 14.46 23.87 -18.19
C ARG A 414 15.03 25.14 -17.58
N ASN A 415 16.33 25.15 -17.29
CA ASN A 415 16.96 26.29 -16.63
C ASN A 415 16.98 27.52 -17.57
N ASN A 416 17.19 27.33 -18.86
CA ASN A 416 17.12 28.42 -19.85
C ASN A 416 15.69 28.97 -20.02
N GLY A 417 14.68 28.09 -19.96
CA GLY A 417 13.27 28.47 -19.97
C GLY A 417 12.90 29.36 -18.78
N ALA A 418 13.36 29.02 -17.58
CA ALA A 418 13.14 29.80 -16.35
C ALA A 418 13.73 31.22 -16.40
N VAL A 419 14.85 31.42 -17.09
CA VAL A 419 15.46 32.76 -17.27
C VAL A 419 14.72 33.59 -18.31
N SER A 420 14.20 32.93 -19.35
CA SER A 420 13.61 33.60 -20.52
C SER A 420 12.13 33.93 -20.34
N SER A 421 11.39 33.10 -19.58
CA SER A 421 9.95 33.21 -19.40
C SER A 421 9.61 34.07 -18.19
N ARG A 422 8.84 35.15 -18.40
CA ARG A 422 8.33 36.00 -17.30
C ARG A 422 7.18 35.37 -16.52
N LEU A 423 6.63 34.24 -16.98
CA LEU A 423 5.31 33.79 -16.57
C LEU A 423 5.26 32.26 -16.40
N CYS A 424 6.15 31.70 -15.56
CA CYS A 424 5.89 30.51 -14.73
C CYS A 424 6.92 29.36 -14.76
N ASP A 425 8.01 29.39 -15.52
CA ASP A 425 8.97 28.27 -15.49
C ASP A 425 9.88 28.32 -14.26
N GLN A 426 9.78 27.33 -13.38
CA GLN A 426 10.75 27.14 -12.29
C GLN A 426 11.97 26.37 -12.82
N PRO A 427 13.21 26.78 -12.43
CA PRO A 427 14.40 26.02 -12.78
C PRO A 427 14.36 24.65 -12.09
N LEU A 428 15.03 23.66 -12.68
CA LEU A 428 15.18 22.36 -12.03
C LEU A 428 16.27 22.49 -10.96
N THR A 429 15.88 22.53 -9.69
CA THR A 429 16.80 22.75 -8.57
C THR A 429 17.47 21.45 -8.11
N MET A 430 16.84 20.30 -8.33
CA MET A 430 17.33 19.00 -7.87
C MET A 430 17.20 17.92 -8.93
N LEU A 431 18.29 17.20 -9.17
CA LEU A 431 18.34 16.00 -9.99
C LEU A 431 19.03 14.87 -9.21
N GLU A 432 18.26 13.81 -8.91
CA GLU A 432 18.78 12.57 -8.36
C GLU A 432 18.70 11.44 -9.37
N VAL A 433 19.79 10.68 -9.52
CA VAL A 433 19.87 9.51 -10.39
C VAL A 433 20.56 8.39 -9.61
N MET A 434 19.86 7.31 -9.28
CA MET A 434 20.32 6.27 -8.37
C MET A 434 20.06 4.85 -8.91
N GLY A 435 20.82 3.87 -8.41
CA GLY A 435 20.60 2.46 -8.70
C GLY A 435 21.24 1.97 -10.00
N ARG A 436 20.57 1.09 -10.74
CA ARG A 436 20.99 0.54 -12.03
C ARG A 436 20.73 1.54 -13.16
N VAL A 437 21.58 2.56 -13.22
CA VAL A 437 21.52 3.69 -14.16
C VAL A 437 22.77 3.73 -15.04
N PRO A 438 22.75 4.46 -16.18
CA PRO A 438 23.93 4.65 -17.01
C PRO A 438 25.08 5.29 -16.22
N ALA A 439 26.31 4.88 -16.52
CA ALA A 439 27.50 5.54 -15.99
C ALA A 439 27.56 7.00 -16.46
N LEU A 440 28.00 7.90 -15.58
CA LEU A 440 28.09 9.33 -15.89
C LEU A 440 29.47 9.64 -16.53
N PRO A 441 29.54 9.96 -17.83
CA PRO A 441 30.81 10.27 -18.49
C PRO A 441 31.39 11.59 -17.99
N ASP A 442 32.72 11.75 -18.08
CA ASP A 442 33.41 12.93 -17.56
C ASP A 442 32.97 14.24 -18.23
N GLN A 443 32.55 14.18 -19.50
CA GLN A 443 31.96 15.34 -20.20
C GLN A 443 30.68 15.83 -19.49
N SER A 444 29.80 14.90 -19.09
CA SER A 444 28.57 15.23 -18.36
C SER A 444 28.87 15.68 -16.93
N LYS A 445 29.84 15.07 -16.24
CA LYS A 445 30.32 15.56 -14.93
C LYS A 445 30.78 17.01 -15.02
N ALA A 446 31.65 17.32 -15.99
CA ALA A 446 32.15 18.67 -16.21
C ALA A 446 31.04 19.65 -16.60
N TRP A 447 30.01 19.20 -17.32
CA TRP A 447 28.84 20.01 -17.62
C TRP A 447 28.04 20.34 -16.35
N PHE A 448 27.76 19.35 -15.49
CA PHE A 448 27.05 19.59 -14.22
C PHE A 448 27.82 20.52 -13.29
N LEU A 449 29.16 20.38 -13.20
CA LEU A 449 30.00 21.30 -12.42
C LEU A 449 29.87 22.76 -12.88
N ARG A 450 29.74 23.01 -14.20
CA ARG A 450 29.56 24.36 -14.74
C ARG A 450 28.15 24.93 -14.51
N ASN A 451 27.15 24.07 -14.29
CA ASN A 451 25.75 24.46 -14.12
C ASN A 451 25.26 24.28 -12.67
N ALA A 452 26.19 24.17 -11.72
CA ALA A 452 25.85 23.82 -10.37
C ALA A 452 25.25 24.95 -9.54
N GLU A 453 25.29 26.19 -10.04
CA GLU A 453 24.60 27.33 -9.42
C GLU A 453 23.06 27.17 -9.48
N THR A 454 22.56 26.42 -10.47
CA THR A 454 21.11 26.28 -10.71
C THR A 454 20.55 24.93 -10.27
N THR A 455 21.37 23.87 -10.29
CA THR A 455 20.88 22.49 -10.09
C THR A 455 21.84 21.69 -9.21
N THR A 456 21.35 21.21 -8.08
CA THR A 456 22.03 20.17 -7.27
C THR A 456 21.88 18.82 -7.96
N VAL A 457 22.99 18.08 -8.05
CA VAL A 457 23.02 16.78 -8.73
C VAL A 457 23.60 15.72 -7.83
N ARG A 458 22.85 14.62 -7.69
CA ARG A 458 23.29 13.40 -7.04
C ARG A 458 23.16 12.23 -8.00
N TRP A 459 24.29 11.66 -8.40
CA TRP A 459 24.35 10.51 -9.29
C TRP A 459 25.05 9.34 -8.60
N GLN A 460 24.32 8.27 -8.32
CA GLN A 460 24.80 7.06 -7.66
C GLN A 460 24.49 5.84 -8.54
N MET A 461 25.47 5.39 -9.31
CA MET A 461 25.33 4.22 -10.16
C MET A 461 25.75 2.94 -9.42
N VAL A 462 25.04 1.85 -9.68
CA VAL A 462 25.37 0.48 -9.28
C VAL A 462 25.43 -0.38 -10.54
N ASP A 463 26.60 -0.95 -10.82
CA ASP A 463 26.78 -1.83 -11.99
C ASP A 463 26.22 -3.24 -11.74
N GLU A 464 26.29 -4.11 -12.77
CA GLU A 464 25.82 -5.51 -12.68
C GLU A 464 26.57 -6.33 -11.62
N ASN A 465 27.78 -5.93 -11.23
CA ASN A 465 28.59 -6.57 -10.19
C ASN A 465 28.37 -5.96 -8.80
N GLY A 466 27.47 -4.98 -8.67
CA GLY A 466 27.23 -4.26 -7.42
C GLY A 466 28.29 -3.21 -7.08
N LYS A 467 29.24 -2.91 -7.99
CA LYS A 467 30.21 -1.82 -7.80
C LYS A 467 29.46 -0.48 -7.86
N ARG A 468 29.76 0.39 -6.91
CA ARG A 468 29.11 1.70 -6.77
C ARG A 468 30.02 2.82 -7.26
N GLU A 469 29.46 3.75 -8.02
CA GLU A 469 30.11 5.00 -8.41
C GLU A 469 29.23 6.18 -8.00
N ILE A 470 29.80 7.14 -7.29
CA ILE A 470 29.08 8.27 -6.70
C ILE A 470 29.66 9.57 -7.24
N PHE A 471 28.79 10.42 -7.76
CA PHE A 471 29.05 11.81 -8.10
C PHE A 471 27.99 12.65 -7.40
N THR A 472 28.41 13.50 -6.47
CA THR A 472 27.53 14.42 -5.77
C THR A 472 28.13 15.81 -5.87
N TYR A 473 27.30 16.79 -6.21
CA TYR A 473 27.69 18.19 -6.15
C TYR A 473 26.61 19.00 -5.45
N PRO A 474 26.87 19.55 -4.25
CA PRO A 474 25.94 20.42 -3.55
C PRO A 474 25.95 21.83 -4.16
N THR A 475 24.77 22.46 -4.28
CA THR A 475 24.70 23.92 -4.34
C THR A 475 25.28 24.48 -3.05
N TYR A 476 26.16 25.48 -3.13
CA TYR A 476 26.60 26.23 -1.96
C TYR A 476 25.35 26.91 -1.34
N GLU A 477 25.04 26.56 -0.08
CA GLU A 477 23.99 27.21 0.72
C GLU A 477 24.30 28.68 1.00
#